data_AF-A0A935YIF1-F1
#
_entry.id   AF-A0A935YIF1-F1
#
_cell.length_a   1.000
_cell.length_b   1.000
_cell.length_c   1.000
_cell.angle_alpha   90.00
_cell.angle_beta   90.00
_cell.angle_gamma   90.00
#
_symmetry.space_group_name_H-M   'P 1'
#
loop_
_entity.id
_entity.type
_entity.pdbx_description
1 polymer ?
#
loop_
_entity_poly.entity_id
_entity_poly.type
_entity_poly.pdbx_seq_one_letter_code
_entity_poly.pdbx_strand_id
1 'polypeptide(L)'
;MRIDLQIDSAPLVLRLQNGQRRLAYAVVNAINNTAKRIQAVERRRVEEEFTVRKKEFISRQAAVIKPFANVKQGRPYAEIGVGQKPRLLLSAFERGAERKPFTQGARRVAEPVIGGPARPQFAAQVTPELRVGRLRFDRTKTGRRRAGVTRTKTYLVPEIGIFQRISPIATRLVYFFAMGKKIKPRLHFVETAEKEADRWFREEMEREVLNAIARARGEGL
;
A
#
# COMPACT_ATOMS: atom_id res chain seq x y z
N MET A 1 -40.97 -34.15 -52.02
CA MET A 1 -40.52 -34.89 -50.82
C MET A 1 -40.45 -33.89 -49.68
N ARG A 2 -41.34 -34.01 -48.68
CA ARG A 2 -41.39 -33.12 -47.50
C ARG A 2 -40.82 -33.91 -46.34
N ILE A 3 -39.75 -33.40 -45.72
CA ILE A 3 -39.12 -34.02 -44.56
C ILE A 3 -39.58 -33.20 -43.35
N ASP A 4 -40.54 -33.74 -42.59
CA ASP A 4 -40.96 -33.16 -41.32
C ASP A 4 -40.01 -33.66 -40.23
N LEU A 5 -39.15 -32.77 -39.73
CA LEU A 5 -38.11 -33.08 -38.76
C LEU A 5 -38.46 -32.39 -37.44
N GLN A 6 -38.89 -33.17 -36.45
CA GLN A 6 -39.11 -32.69 -35.09
C GLN A 6 -37.79 -32.80 -34.31
N ILE A 7 -37.17 -31.66 -34.01
CA ILE A 7 -35.96 -31.59 -33.19
C ILE A 7 -36.35 -31.20 -31.77
N ASP A 8 -36.06 -32.06 -30.79
CA ASP A 8 -36.07 -31.66 -29.39
C ASP A 8 -34.86 -30.75 -29.11
N SER A 9 -35.13 -29.45 -28.96
CA SER A 9 -34.12 -28.42 -28.73
C SER A 9 -33.85 -28.16 -27.24
N ALA A 10 -34.62 -28.76 -26.31
CA ALA A 10 -34.46 -28.51 -24.88
C ALA A 10 -33.04 -28.82 -24.36
N PRO A 11 -32.37 -29.91 -24.76
CA PRO A 11 -30.99 -30.19 -24.35
C PRO A 11 -29.99 -29.15 -24.88
N LEU A 12 -30.22 -28.62 -26.08
CA LEU A 12 -29.37 -27.59 -26.69
C LEU A 12 -29.49 -26.25 -25.94
N VAL A 13 -30.71 -25.86 -25.57
CA VAL A 13 -30.96 -24.65 -24.78
C VAL A 13 -30.32 -24.75 -23.40
N LEU A 14 -30.45 -25.90 -22.72
CA LEU A 14 -29.82 -26.12 -21.42
C LEU A 14 -28.28 -26.07 -21.49
N ARG A 15 -27.69 -26.62 -22.56
CA ARG A 15 -26.24 -26.55 -22.81
C ARG A 15 -25.77 -25.10 -23.00
N LEU A 16 -26.54 -24.29 -23.72
CA LEU A 16 -26.23 -22.86 -23.91
C LEU A 16 -26.32 -22.07 -22.60
N GLN A 17 -27.35 -22.28 -21.79
CA GLN A 17 -27.50 -21.62 -20.48
C GLN A 17 -26.36 -21.98 -19.52
N ASN A 18 -26.00 -23.26 -19.45
CA ASN A 18 -24.86 -23.73 -18.66
C ASN A 18 -23.53 -23.16 -19.20
N GLY A 19 -23.38 -23.07 -20.52
CA GLY A 19 -22.23 -22.44 -21.18
C GLY A 19 -22.09 -20.97 -20.81
N GLN A 20 -23.17 -20.19 -20.88
CA GLN A 20 -23.18 -18.78 -20.48
C GLN A 20 -22.77 -18.59 -19.03
N ARG A 21 -23.32 -19.42 -18.12
CA ARG A 21 -22.96 -19.35 -16.69
C ARG A 21 -21.49 -19.68 -16.47
N ARG A 22 -20.97 -20.73 -17.13
CA ARG A 22 -19.55 -21.12 -17.06
C ARG A 22 -18.63 -20.02 -17.58
N LEU A 23 -18.99 -19.35 -18.68
CA LEU A 23 -18.26 -18.22 -19.22
C LEU A 23 -18.20 -17.06 -18.23
N ALA A 24 -19.32 -16.72 -17.58
CA ALA A 24 -19.35 -15.67 -16.57
C ALA A 24 -18.41 -15.96 -15.38
N TYR A 25 -18.36 -17.22 -14.92
CA TYR A 25 -17.40 -17.64 -13.89
C TYR A 25 -15.95 -17.60 -14.38
N ALA A 26 -15.69 -18.00 -15.62
CA ALA A 26 -14.35 -17.93 -16.21
C ALA A 26 -13.83 -16.49 -16.25
N VAL A 27 -14.66 -15.53 -16.70
CA VAL A 27 -14.33 -14.10 -16.71
C VAL A 27 -14.02 -13.60 -15.31
N VAL A 28 -14.88 -13.88 -14.33
CA VAL A 28 -14.69 -13.44 -12.94
C VAL A 28 -13.44 -14.06 -12.32
N ASN A 29 -13.15 -15.32 -12.60
CA ASN A 29 -11.94 -15.98 -12.11
C ASN A 29 -10.69 -15.36 -12.73
N ALA A 30 -10.70 -15.08 -14.04
CA ALA A 30 -9.58 -14.44 -14.71
C ALA A 30 -9.30 -13.06 -14.12
N ILE A 31 -10.33 -12.21 -13.95
CA ILE A 31 -10.19 -10.89 -13.29
C ILE A 31 -9.59 -11.03 -11.89
N ASN A 32 -10.09 -11.98 -11.09
CA ASN A 32 -9.62 -12.19 -9.73
C ASN A 32 -8.18 -12.73 -9.68
N ASN A 33 -7.78 -13.59 -10.62
CA ASN A 33 -6.42 -14.11 -10.72
C ASN A 33 -5.43 -13.01 -11.16
N THR A 34 -5.81 -12.21 -12.17
CA THR A 34 -5.02 -11.04 -12.59
C THR A 34 -4.87 -10.04 -11.45
N ALA A 35 -5.94 -9.73 -10.71
CA ALA A 35 -5.88 -8.84 -9.56
C ALA A 35 -4.93 -9.36 -8.45
N LYS A 36 -4.92 -10.69 -8.19
CA LYS A 36 -3.99 -11.31 -7.25
C LYS A 36 -2.53 -11.20 -7.70
N ARG A 37 -2.27 -11.33 -9.01
CA ARG A 37 -0.93 -11.13 -9.58
C ARG A 37 -0.46 -9.69 -9.39
N ILE A 38 -1.29 -8.71 -9.75
CA ILE A 38 -1.01 -7.28 -9.53
C ILE A 38 -0.71 -7.04 -8.04
N GLN A 39 -1.56 -7.54 -7.14
CA GLN A 39 -1.34 -7.41 -5.70
C GLN A 39 0.02 -7.97 -5.26
N ALA A 40 0.45 -9.11 -5.78
CA ALA A 40 1.73 -9.72 -5.43
C ALA A 40 2.92 -8.86 -5.91
N VAL A 41 2.86 -8.36 -7.15
CA VAL A 41 3.90 -7.50 -7.73
C VAL A 41 3.99 -6.17 -6.98
N GLU A 42 2.86 -5.52 -6.72
CA GLU A 42 2.82 -4.26 -5.99
C GLU A 42 3.35 -4.41 -4.56
N ARG A 43 3.00 -5.50 -3.86
CA ARG A 43 3.54 -5.78 -2.52
C ARG A 43 5.05 -6.00 -2.54
N ARG A 44 5.56 -6.71 -3.54
CA ARG A 44 7.00 -6.91 -3.72
C ARG A 44 7.72 -5.58 -3.93
N ARG A 45 7.18 -4.71 -4.79
CA ARG A 45 7.73 -3.37 -5.03
C ARG A 45 7.80 -2.51 -3.76
N VAL A 46 6.81 -2.62 -2.88
CA VAL A 46 6.84 -1.95 -1.57
C VAL A 46 7.99 -2.45 -0.70
N GLU A 47 8.28 -3.75 -0.72
CA GLU A 47 9.40 -4.32 0.03
C GLU A 47 10.77 -3.97 -0.57
N GLU A 48 10.85 -3.75 -1.89
CA GLU A 48 12.07 -3.33 -2.59
C GLU A 48 12.37 -1.84 -2.36
N GLU A 49 11.36 -0.97 -2.45
CA GLU A 49 11.53 0.48 -2.28
C GLU A 49 11.66 0.93 -0.82
N PHE A 50 11.09 0.16 0.12
CA PHE A 50 11.03 0.53 1.52
C PHE A 50 11.56 -0.56 2.44
N THR A 51 12.32 -0.14 3.46
CA THR A 51 12.66 -1.00 4.58
C THR A 51 11.43 -1.21 5.47
N VAL A 52 10.71 -2.31 5.24
CA VAL A 52 9.46 -2.65 5.96
C VAL A 52 9.76 -3.41 7.26
N ARG A 53 9.38 -2.82 8.40
CA ARG A 53 9.55 -3.46 9.73
C ARG A 53 8.42 -4.43 10.11
N LYS A 54 7.17 -4.09 9.76
CA LYS A 54 5.98 -4.88 10.06
C LYS A 54 5.35 -5.34 8.75
N LYS A 55 5.87 -6.43 8.19
CA LYS A 55 5.44 -6.96 6.89
C LYS A 55 3.94 -7.24 6.85
N GLU A 56 3.40 -7.90 7.88
CA GLU A 56 1.96 -8.17 7.99
C GLU A 56 1.09 -6.91 8.02
N PHE A 57 1.56 -5.84 8.64
CA PHE A 57 0.80 -4.59 8.68
C PHE A 57 0.78 -3.94 7.30
N ILE A 58 1.93 -3.91 6.62
CA ILE A 58 2.04 -3.34 5.27
C ILE A 58 1.29 -4.18 4.25
N SER A 59 1.34 -5.50 4.30
CA SER A 59 0.61 -6.36 3.34
C SER A 59 -0.92 -6.18 3.43
N ARG A 60 -1.45 -5.85 4.62
CA ARG A 60 -2.86 -5.49 4.82
C ARG A 60 -3.23 -4.10 4.34
N GLN A 61 -2.28 -3.30 3.86
CA GLN A 61 -2.51 -1.92 3.42
C GLN A 61 -1.99 -1.65 2.00
N ALA A 62 -0.95 -2.32 1.56
CA ALA A 62 -0.45 -2.27 0.20
C ALA A 62 -1.29 -3.18 -0.69
N ALA A 63 -1.83 -2.61 -1.77
CA ALA A 63 -2.47 -3.36 -2.85
C ALA A 63 -3.64 -4.25 -2.39
N VAL A 64 -4.56 -3.73 -1.57
CA VAL A 64 -5.69 -4.51 -1.05
C VAL A 64 -6.78 -4.61 -2.11
N ILE A 65 -7.10 -5.83 -2.52
CA ILE A 65 -8.21 -6.09 -3.45
C ILE A 65 -9.53 -5.99 -2.67
N LYS A 66 -10.33 -4.98 -2.97
CA LYS A 66 -11.67 -4.82 -2.39
C LYS A 66 -12.49 -3.82 -3.24
N PRO A 67 -13.57 -4.25 -3.92
CA PRO A 67 -14.11 -5.61 -3.98
C PRO A 67 -13.38 -6.55 -4.95
N PHE A 68 -13.62 -7.86 -4.81
CA PHE A 68 -13.33 -8.86 -5.84
C PHE A 68 -14.47 -8.93 -6.86
N ALA A 69 -14.16 -9.39 -8.07
CA ALA A 69 -15.16 -9.69 -9.08
C ALA A 69 -16.04 -10.86 -8.62
N ASN A 70 -17.34 -10.79 -8.94
CA ASN A 70 -18.33 -11.75 -8.45
C ASN A 70 -19.52 -11.88 -9.42
N VAL A 71 -19.78 -13.12 -9.87
CA VAL A 71 -20.90 -13.43 -10.77
C VAL A 71 -22.26 -13.18 -10.12
N LYS A 72 -22.46 -13.65 -8.87
CA LYS A 72 -23.75 -13.55 -8.17
C LYS A 72 -24.14 -12.10 -7.85
N GLN A 73 -23.14 -11.25 -7.64
CA GLN A 73 -23.34 -9.82 -7.36
C GLN A 73 -23.35 -8.95 -8.62
N GLY A 74 -23.20 -9.54 -9.82
CA GLY A 74 -23.12 -8.79 -11.07
C GLY A 74 -21.93 -7.82 -11.14
N ARG A 75 -20.80 -8.18 -10.52
CA ARG A 75 -19.59 -7.33 -10.46
C ARG A 75 -18.51 -7.87 -11.40
N PRO A 76 -18.42 -7.39 -12.65
CA PRO A 76 -17.40 -7.80 -13.62
C PRO A 76 -16.10 -6.99 -13.46
N TYR A 77 -15.75 -6.57 -12.24
CA TYR A 77 -14.57 -5.78 -11.96
C TYR A 77 -14.02 -6.09 -10.58
N ALA A 78 -12.74 -5.81 -10.39
CA ALA A 78 -12.07 -5.82 -9.08
C ALA A 78 -11.35 -4.49 -8.89
N GLU A 79 -11.33 -4.00 -7.65
CA GLU A 79 -10.60 -2.77 -7.31
C GLU A 79 -9.39 -3.09 -6.44
N ILE A 80 -8.26 -2.47 -6.76
CA ILE A 80 -7.04 -2.56 -5.96
C ILE A 80 -6.80 -1.20 -5.33
N GLY A 81 -6.87 -1.17 -4.00
CA GLY A 81 -6.73 0.05 -3.22
C GLY A 81 -5.48 0.05 -2.35
N VAL A 82 -4.94 1.23 -2.13
CA VAL A 82 -3.95 1.47 -1.06
C VAL A 82 -4.69 1.89 0.20
N GLY A 83 -4.44 1.21 1.31
CA GLY A 83 -5.04 1.52 2.60
C GLY A 83 -4.80 2.98 2.99
N GLN A 84 -5.85 3.64 3.48
CA GLN A 84 -5.76 5.02 3.96
C GLN A 84 -5.92 5.03 5.48
N LYS A 85 -4.82 4.76 6.18
CA LYS A 85 -4.76 4.89 7.64
C LYS A 85 -4.10 6.20 8.05
N PRO A 86 -4.48 6.77 9.21
CA PRO A 86 -3.77 7.91 9.76
C PRO A 86 -2.27 7.61 9.81
N ARG A 87 -1.46 8.47 9.20
CA ARG A 87 0.01 8.40 9.13
C ARG A 87 0.58 7.35 8.17
N LEU A 88 -0.25 6.65 7.40
CA LEU A 88 0.27 5.82 6.31
C LEU A 88 0.59 6.70 5.11
N LEU A 89 1.81 6.61 4.61
CA LEU A 89 2.30 7.46 3.52
C LEU A 89 2.33 6.74 2.16
N LEU A 90 1.81 5.50 2.06
CA LEU A 90 1.84 4.76 0.79
C LEU A 90 1.14 5.52 -0.34
N SER A 91 -0.04 6.09 -0.08
CA SER A 91 -0.75 6.92 -1.06
C SER A 91 0.00 8.22 -1.43
N ALA A 92 0.83 8.74 -0.51
CA ALA A 92 1.69 9.88 -0.76
C ALA A 92 2.93 9.52 -1.60
N PHE A 93 3.45 8.30 -1.47
CA PHE A 93 4.52 7.78 -2.33
C PHE A 93 4.01 7.30 -3.70
N GLU A 94 2.70 7.20 -3.88
CA GLU A 94 2.09 6.95 -5.19
C GLU A 94 1.96 8.25 -5.99
N ARG A 95 1.23 9.24 -5.45
CA ARG A 95 0.91 10.48 -6.17
C ARG A 95 1.94 11.59 -6.00
N GLY A 96 2.87 11.43 -5.06
CA GLY A 96 3.63 12.54 -4.49
C GLY A 96 2.77 13.34 -3.49
N ALA A 97 3.42 13.90 -2.49
CA ALA A 97 2.75 14.76 -1.50
C ALA A 97 3.76 15.64 -0.76
N GLU A 98 3.26 16.55 0.07
CA GLU A 98 4.10 17.21 1.07
C GLU A 98 3.95 16.53 2.42
N ARG A 99 5.09 16.23 3.07
CA ARG A 99 5.08 15.68 4.42
C ARG A 99 4.62 16.74 5.41
N LYS A 100 3.35 16.67 5.80
CA LYS A 100 2.79 17.55 6.83
C LYS A 100 3.34 17.22 8.24
N PRO A 101 3.44 18.21 9.13
CA PRO A 101 3.78 18.00 10.53
C PRO A 101 2.78 17.08 11.24
N PHE A 102 3.31 16.28 12.14
CA PHE A 102 2.52 15.33 12.94
C PHE A 102 1.61 16.02 13.96
N THR A 103 2.05 17.16 14.51
CA THR A 103 1.32 17.88 15.55
C THR A 103 0.36 18.87 14.89
N GLN A 104 -0.91 18.84 15.29
CA GLN A 104 -1.92 19.77 14.79
C GLN A 104 -1.48 21.22 15.04
N GLY A 105 -1.55 22.06 14.01
CA GLY A 105 -1.10 23.46 14.06
C GLY A 105 0.42 23.67 13.98
N ALA A 106 1.24 22.60 13.97
CA ALA A 106 2.67 22.76 13.74
C ALA A 106 2.95 23.08 12.26
N ARG A 107 3.89 24.01 12.03
CA ARG A 107 4.35 24.41 10.69
C ARG A 107 5.61 23.68 10.23
N ARG A 108 6.31 22.98 11.14
CA ARG A 108 7.60 22.33 10.89
C ARG A 108 7.62 20.86 11.29
N VAL A 109 8.36 20.06 10.54
CA VAL A 109 8.61 18.63 10.75
C VAL A 109 9.97 18.44 11.40
N ALA A 110 10.02 17.61 12.45
CA ALA A 110 11.29 17.22 13.07
C ALA A 110 11.98 16.12 12.25
N GLU A 111 13.16 16.41 11.72
CA GLU A 111 13.98 15.50 10.92
C GLU A 111 15.27 15.15 11.67
N PRO A 112 15.59 13.87 11.88
CA PRO A 112 16.82 13.47 12.54
C PRO A 112 18.02 13.74 11.64
N VAL A 113 19.10 14.26 12.22
CA VAL A 113 20.37 14.47 11.51
C VAL A 113 21.00 13.11 11.18
N ILE A 114 21.26 12.88 9.88
CA ILE A 114 21.91 11.66 9.36
C ILE A 114 23.42 11.75 9.67
N GLY A 115 24.06 10.65 10.08
CA GLY A 115 25.43 10.68 10.61
C GLY A 115 25.48 11.13 12.07
N GLY A 116 24.34 11.57 12.62
CA GLY A 116 24.20 12.02 14.00
C GLY A 116 23.81 10.89 14.96
N PRO A 117 23.77 11.18 16.27
CA PRO A 117 23.47 10.18 17.30
C PRO A 117 22.04 9.65 17.22
N ALA A 118 21.10 10.47 16.73
CA ALA A 118 19.73 10.03 16.53
C ALA A 118 19.63 9.05 15.37
N ARG A 119 20.41 9.22 14.30
CA ARG A 119 20.35 8.38 13.11
C ARG A 119 21.75 8.27 12.47
N PRO A 120 22.55 7.27 12.87
CA PRO A 120 23.94 7.14 12.39
C PRO A 120 24.05 6.96 10.87
N GLN A 121 23.11 6.22 10.27
CA GLN A 121 23.05 6.01 8.83
C GLN A 121 21.63 6.26 8.32
N PHE A 122 21.47 6.60 7.05
CA PHE A 122 20.14 6.78 6.47
C PHE A 122 19.29 5.51 6.58
N ALA A 123 19.84 4.31 6.39
CA ALA A 123 19.07 3.07 6.59
C ALA A 123 18.76 2.78 8.07
N ALA A 124 19.53 3.35 9.00
CA ALA A 124 19.38 3.08 10.42
C ALA A 124 18.10 3.69 11.00
N GLN A 125 17.53 3.00 11.99
CA GLN A 125 16.42 3.51 12.77
C GLN A 125 16.89 4.63 13.71
N VAL A 126 15.94 5.46 14.11
CA VAL A 126 16.18 6.40 15.18
C VAL A 126 16.38 5.64 16.49
N THR A 127 17.52 5.87 17.14
CA THR A 127 17.89 5.32 18.45
C THR A 127 16.73 5.52 19.43
N PRO A 128 16.23 4.47 20.11
CA PRO A 128 14.99 4.55 20.88
C PRO A 128 14.93 5.70 21.89
N GLU A 129 16.03 5.96 22.57
CA GLU A 129 16.18 7.01 23.58
C GLU A 129 16.08 8.43 23.00
N LEU A 130 16.48 8.60 21.75
CA LEU A 130 16.46 9.89 21.06
C LEU A 130 15.18 10.10 20.23
N ARG A 131 14.22 9.17 20.27
CA ARG A 131 12.91 9.41 19.63
C ARG A 131 12.23 10.60 20.29
N VAL A 132 11.74 11.54 19.48
CA VAL A 132 11.10 12.79 19.95
C VAL A 132 10.05 12.55 21.05
N GLY A 133 9.22 11.50 20.94
CA GLY A 133 8.23 11.17 21.97
C GLY A 133 8.80 10.70 23.31
N ARG A 134 10.04 10.17 23.32
CA ARG A 134 10.75 9.73 24.54
C ARG A 134 11.61 10.81 25.17
N LEU A 135 11.95 11.86 24.43
CA LEU A 135 12.73 12.98 24.95
C LEU A 135 11.95 13.77 26.04
N ARG A 136 10.61 13.63 26.15
CA ARG A 136 9.80 14.19 27.25
C ARG A 136 10.23 15.61 27.66
N PHE A 137 10.07 16.58 26.76
CA PHE A 137 10.27 17.99 27.10
C PHE A 137 9.11 18.50 27.97
N ASP A 138 9.41 18.99 29.17
CA ASP A 138 8.41 19.53 30.09
C ASP A 138 7.69 20.72 29.48
N ARG A 139 6.39 20.87 29.75
CA ARG A 139 5.64 22.08 29.37
C ARG A 139 5.80 23.14 30.45
N THR A 140 5.98 24.39 30.03
CA THR A 140 5.87 25.57 30.88
C THR A 140 4.40 25.81 31.28
N LYS A 141 4.18 26.61 32.33
CA LYS A 141 2.84 27.02 32.79
C LYS A 141 1.99 27.69 31.71
N THR A 142 2.61 28.22 30.64
CA THR A 142 1.95 28.82 29.46
C THR A 142 1.75 27.84 28.30
N GLY A 143 1.97 26.54 28.51
CA GLY A 143 1.78 25.48 27.51
C GLY A 143 2.94 25.29 26.51
N ARG A 144 3.93 26.20 26.50
CA ARG A 144 5.13 26.08 25.64
C ARG A 144 6.10 25.03 26.18
N ARG A 145 6.68 24.16 25.35
CA ARG A 145 7.70 23.18 25.79
C ARG A 145 8.96 23.92 26.26
N ARG A 146 9.40 23.63 27.48
CA ARG A 146 10.61 24.14 28.12
C ARG A 146 11.81 23.42 27.51
N ALA A 147 12.91 24.16 27.33
CA ALA A 147 14.23 23.61 27.03
C ALA A 147 14.82 22.92 28.28
N GLY A 148 14.11 21.93 28.83
CA GLY A 148 14.63 21.11 29.93
C GLY A 148 15.69 20.16 29.40
N VAL A 149 16.82 20.05 30.09
CA VAL A 149 17.85 19.06 29.79
C VAL A 149 17.29 17.69 30.15
N THR A 150 16.99 16.87 29.14
CA THR A 150 16.44 15.53 29.32
C THR A 150 17.48 14.59 29.94
N ARG A 151 17.08 13.38 30.34
CA ARG A 151 18.02 12.32 30.77
C ARG A 151 19.16 12.07 29.76
N THR A 152 18.88 12.29 28.47
CA THR A 152 19.83 12.18 27.35
C THR A 152 20.64 13.47 27.10
N LYS A 153 20.62 14.42 28.02
CA LYS A 153 21.23 15.75 27.91
C LYS A 153 20.74 16.56 26.71
N THR A 154 19.50 16.34 26.25
CA THR A 154 18.94 17.07 25.11
C THR A 154 18.10 18.25 25.52
N TYR A 155 18.02 19.28 24.70
CA TYR A 155 17.15 20.43 24.88
C TYR A 155 16.54 20.86 23.54
N LEU A 156 15.38 21.52 23.61
CA LEU A 156 14.63 21.97 22.44
C LEU A 156 14.83 23.47 22.26
N VAL A 157 15.21 23.88 21.05
CA VAL A 157 15.19 25.27 20.61
C VAL A 157 13.99 25.44 19.68
N PRO A 158 12.99 26.26 20.05
CA PRO A 158 11.79 26.45 19.22
C PRO A 158 12.16 26.83 17.79
N GLU A 159 11.40 26.31 16.82
CA GLU A 159 11.56 26.54 15.38
C GLU A 159 12.86 26.07 14.73
N ILE A 160 13.93 25.86 15.50
CA ILE A 160 15.26 25.49 15.00
C ILE A 160 15.45 23.96 15.06
N GLY A 161 15.31 23.36 16.24
CA GLY A 161 15.62 21.94 16.39
C GLY A 161 15.81 21.44 17.82
N ILE A 162 16.27 20.19 17.92
CA ILE A 162 16.62 19.54 19.18
C ILE A 162 18.13 19.30 19.19
N PHE A 163 18.77 19.70 20.29
CA PHE A 163 20.21 19.62 20.48
C PHE A 163 20.55 18.68 21.63
N GLN A 164 21.73 18.09 21.61
CA GLN A 164 22.30 17.31 22.70
C GLN A 164 23.57 17.98 23.20
N ARG A 165 23.63 18.22 24.51
CA ARG A 165 24.83 18.72 25.17
C ARG A 165 25.85 17.59 25.31
N ILE A 166 27.01 17.77 24.70
CA ILE A 166 28.13 16.82 24.77
C ILE A 166 29.05 17.21 25.93
N SER A 167 29.35 18.51 26.04
CA SER A 167 30.16 19.09 27.11
C SER A 167 29.54 20.42 27.56
N PRO A 168 30.08 21.10 28.61
CA PRO A 168 29.59 22.42 29.03
C PRO A 168 29.59 23.47 27.91
N ILE A 169 30.50 23.34 26.94
CA ILE A 169 30.71 24.29 25.85
C ILE A 169 30.32 23.77 24.46
N ALA A 170 30.07 22.46 24.32
CA ALA A 170 29.78 21.84 23.04
C ALA A 170 28.40 21.17 23.00
N THR A 171 27.63 21.49 21.96
CA THR A 171 26.30 20.93 21.69
C THR A 171 26.23 20.47 20.25
N ARG A 172 25.59 19.33 19.99
CA ARG A 172 25.33 18.84 18.63
C ARG A 172 23.85 18.85 18.30
N LEU A 173 23.53 19.09 17.03
CA LEU A 173 22.18 18.98 16.51
C LEU A 173 21.76 17.51 16.40
N VAL A 174 20.61 17.18 16.95
CA VAL A 174 20.01 15.84 16.91
C VAL A 174 18.85 15.80 15.93
N TYR A 175 18.00 16.83 15.96
CA TYR A 175 16.92 17.04 15.00
C TYR A 175 16.92 18.47 14.48
N PHE A 176 16.67 18.62 13.19
CA PHE A 176 16.37 19.90 12.56
C PHE A 176 14.86 20.03 12.31
N PHE A 177 14.31 21.24 12.47
CA PHE A 177 12.90 21.52 12.18
C PHE A 177 12.75 22.15 10.79
N ALA A 178 12.39 21.34 9.80
CA ALA A 178 12.19 21.74 8.41
C ALA A 178 10.72 22.10 8.12
N MET A 179 10.44 22.96 7.14
CA MET A 179 9.06 23.35 6.76
C MET A 179 8.25 22.23 6.08
N GLY A 180 8.83 21.05 5.90
CA GLY A 180 8.21 19.92 5.23
C GLY A 180 9.02 19.52 4.00
N LYS A 181 9.06 18.21 3.73
CA LYS A 181 9.78 17.67 2.59
C LYS A 181 8.79 17.19 1.54
N LYS A 182 9.03 17.56 0.29
CA LYS A 182 8.32 17.01 -0.86
C LYS A 182 8.63 15.51 -0.97
N ILE A 183 7.58 14.71 -0.88
CA ILE A 183 7.59 13.27 -1.12
C ILE A 183 7.49 13.09 -2.64
N LYS A 184 8.56 12.54 -3.23
CA LYS A 184 8.54 12.15 -4.63
C LYS A 184 7.73 10.86 -4.80
N PRO A 185 6.99 10.69 -5.90
CA PRO A 185 6.40 9.41 -6.24
C PRO A 185 7.49 8.36 -6.44
N ARG A 186 7.28 7.14 -5.93
CA ARG A 186 8.21 5.99 -6.03
C ARG A 186 7.49 4.65 -6.25
N LEU A 187 6.21 4.57 -5.92
CA LEU A 187 5.47 3.30 -5.96
C LEU A 187 4.91 2.96 -7.34
N HIS A 188 4.36 3.94 -8.07
CA HIS A 188 3.82 3.78 -9.42
C HIS A 188 2.91 2.54 -9.54
N PHE A 189 2.02 2.33 -8.58
CA PHE A 189 1.08 1.22 -8.53
C PHE A 189 0.17 1.20 -9.77
N VAL A 190 -0.37 2.35 -10.18
CA VAL A 190 -1.26 2.40 -11.36
C VAL A 190 -0.56 1.89 -12.61
N GLU A 191 0.64 2.40 -12.88
CA GLU A 191 1.44 1.97 -14.03
C GLU A 191 1.83 0.49 -13.95
N THR A 192 2.10 -0.02 -12.75
CA THR A 192 2.40 -1.44 -12.53
C THR A 192 1.19 -2.31 -12.78
N ALA A 193 0.02 -1.89 -12.29
CA ALA A 193 -1.24 -2.60 -12.44
C ALA A 193 -1.67 -2.68 -13.91
N GLU A 194 -1.56 -1.58 -14.66
CA GLU A 194 -1.86 -1.55 -16.10
C GLU A 194 -0.96 -2.52 -16.88
N LYS A 195 0.36 -2.45 -16.65
CA LYS A 195 1.33 -3.35 -17.31
C LYS A 195 1.06 -4.83 -17.01
N GLU A 196 0.78 -5.16 -15.75
CA GLU A 196 0.50 -6.55 -15.36
C GLU A 196 -0.89 -7.02 -15.85
N ALA A 197 -1.87 -6.12 -15.91
CA ALA A 197 -3.19 -6.43 -16.48
C ALA A 197 -3.07 -6.74 -17.97
N ASP A 198 -2.44 -5.86 -18.75
CA ASP A 198 -2.26 -6.04 -20.19
C ASP A 198 -1.49 -7.31 -20.53
N ARG A 199 -0.49 -7.64 -19.71
CA ARG A 199 0.35 -8.82 -19.90
C ARG A 199 -0.41 -10.12 -19.62
N TRP A 200 -1.10 -10.21 -18.48
CA TRP A 200 -1.59 -11.50 -17.99
C TRP A 200 -3.08 -11.72 -18.20
N PHE A 201 -3.88 -10.68 -18.38
CA PHE A 201 -5.33 -10.85 -18.44
C PHE A 201 -5.77 -11.78 -19.56
N ARG A 202 -5.16 -11.65 -20.75
CA ARG A 202 -5.47 -12.53 -21.89
C ARG A 202 -5.15 -14.00 -21.58
N GLU A 203 -3.98 -14.27 -21.04
CA GLU A 203 -3.57 -15.64 -20.69
C GLU A 203 -4.46 -16.24 -19.59
N GLU A 204 -4.82 -15.45 -18.58
CA GLU A 204 -5.73 -15.86 -17.51
C GLU A 204 -7.14 -16.14 -18.05
N MET A 205 -7.62 -15.33 -18.99
CA MET A 205 -8.89 -15.53 -19.68
C MET A 205 -8.89 -16.82 -20.51
N GLU A 206 -7.88 -17.02 -21.35
CA GLU A 206 -7.75 -18.23 -22.17
C GLU A 206 -7.70 -19.48 -21.29
N ARG A 207 -6.93 -19.44 -20.20
CA ARG A 207 -6.82 -20.54 -19.24
C ARG A 207 -8.17 -20.87 -18.58
N GLU A 208 -8.89 -19.87 -18.07
CA GLU A 208 -10.16 -20.10 -17.38
C GLU A 208 -11.26 -20.58 -18.36
N VAL A 209 -11.26 -20.10 -19.60
CA VAL A 209 -12.18 -20.58 -20.64
C VAL A 209 -11.86 -22.03 -21.01
N LEU A 210 -10.60 -22.39 -21.23
CA LEU A 210 -10.20 -23.78 -21.50
C LEU A 210 -10.56 -24.71 -20.33
N ASN A 211 -10.35 -24.27 -19.09
CA ASN A 211 -10.75 -25.02 -17.90
C ASN A 211 -12.28 -25.21 -17.84
N ALA A 212 -13.06 -24.19 -18.19
CA ALA A 212 -14.51 -24.27 -18.25
C ALA A 212 -15.01 -25.26 -19.32
N ILE A 213 -14.36 -25.28 -20.49
CA ILE A 213 -14.64 -26.23 -21.58
C ILE A 213 -14.25 -27.66 -21.17
N ALA A 214 -13.09 -27.85 -20.55
CA ALA A 214 -12.63 -29.16 -20.10
C ALA A 214 -13.58 -29.76 -19.06
N ARG A 215 -14.03 -28.96 -18.08
CA ARG A 215 -15.05 -29.38 -17.11
C ARG A 215 -16.37 -29.79 -17.77
N ALA A 216 -16.76 -29.09 -18.84
CA ALA A 216 -17.96 -29.45 -19.62
C ALA A 216 -17.85 -30.83 -20.28
N ARG A 217 -16.65 -31.23 -20.73
CA ARG A 217 -16.41 -32.53 -21.37
C ARG A 217 -16.30 -33.69 -20.37
N GLY A 218 -15.85 -33.41 -19.14
CA GLY A 218 -15.70 -34.42 -18.08
C GLY A 218 -17.00 -34.83 -17.38
N GLU A 219 -18.05 -34.01 -17.45
CA GLU A 219 -19.37 -34.29 -16.86
C GLU A 219 -20.30 -35.15 -17.74
N GLY A 220 -19.74 -35.84 -18.74
CA GLY A 220 -20.48 -36.73 -19.65
C GLY A 220 -21.10 -35.99 -20.85
N LEU A 221 -20.72 -36.43 -22.05
CA LEU A 221 -21.32 -36.02 -23.33
C LEU A 221 -22.65 -36.73 -23.57
#